data_AF-A0A941S0Q9-F1
#
_entry.id   AF-A0A941S0Q9-F1
#
_cell.length_a   1.000
_cell.length_b   1.000
_cell.length_c   1.000
_cell.angle_alpha   90.00
_cell.angle_beta   90.00
_cell.angle_gamma   90.00
#
_symmetry.space_group_name_H-M   'P 1'
#
loop_
_entity.id
_entity.type
_entity.pdbx_description
1 polymer ?
#
loop_
_entity_poly.entity_id
_entity_poly.type
_entity_poly.pdbx_seq_one_letter_code
_entity_poly.pdbx_strand_id
1 'polypeptide(L)'
;RRIQVRDCTLDQLHEHIQTAMGWENCHLHEFDIQGERYGDPQLLSEGVGDFVGIDSTKTRLSDILPAGTQPLGFRYTYDFGDGWDHDILYEGRPPCDPQVKYPVCLEGANACPPEDSGGVPGYENLLEALRDPKHEDHERLCEWVGDDFDPAAFDEKAATKAMQRGLPDWR
;
A
#
# COMPACT_ATOMS: atom_id res chain seq x y z
N ARG A 1 0.71 -6.80 5.69
CA ARG A 1 -0.61 -6.66 6.35
C ARG A 1 -1.54 -7.71 5.77
N ARG A 2 -2.54 -8.21 6.50
CA ARG A 2 -3.60 -9.08 5.96
C ARG A 2 -4.95 -8.37 6.08
N ILE A 3 -5.59 -8.11 4.96
CA ILE A 3 -6.84 -7.33 4.89
C ILE A 3 -7.94 -8.12 4.18
N GLN A 4 -9.20 -7.83 4.52
CA GLN A 4 -10.37 -8.28 3.76
C GLN A 4 -11.10 -7.07 3.19
N VAL A 5 -11.41 -7.14 1.91
CA VAL A 5 -12.11 -6.09 1.16
C VAL A 5 -13.33 -6.68 0.46
N ARG A 6 -14.32 -5.83 0.17
CA ARG A 6 -15.41 -6.18 -0.76
C ARG A 6 -14.85 -6.17 -2.18
N ASP A 7 -15.59 -6.75 -3.12
CA ASP A 7 -15.24 -6.60 -4.53
C ASP A 7 -15.24 -5.12 -4.94
N CYS A 8 -14.08 -4.63 -5.34
CA CYS A 8 -13.77 -3.24 -5.63
C CYS A 8 -12.88 -3.16 -6.88
N THR A 9 -12.61 -1.95 -7.37
CA THR A 9 -11.64 -1.76 -8.46
C THR A 9 -10.21 -1.90 -7.93
N LEU A 10 -9.23 -2.12 -8.81
CA LEU A 10 -7.82 -2.10 -8.43
C LEU A 10 -7.40 -0.75 -7.83
N ASP A 11 -7.98 0.35 -8.31
CA ASP A 11 -7.75 1.68 -7.77
C ASP A 11 -8.31 1.85 -6.34
N GLN A 12 -9.46 1.23 -6.03
CA GLN A 12 -9.98 1.17 -4.66
C GLN A 12 -9.15 0.22 -3.77
N LEU A 13 -8.62 -0.87 -4.32
CA LEU A 13 -7.67 -1.72 -3.61
C LEU A 13 -6.40 -0.94 -3.26
N HIS A 14 -5.89 -0.12 -4.18
CA HIS A 14 -4.78 0.79 -3.94
C HIS A 14 -5.04 1.71 -2.75
N GLU A 15 -6.21 2.37 -2.66
CA GLU A 15 -6.56 3.17 -1.48
C GLU A 15 -6.60 2.36 -0.17
N HIS A 16 -7.10 1.13 -0.22
CA HIS A 16 -7.08 0.24 0.95
C HIS A 16 -5.66 -0.14 1.37
N ILE A 17 -4.74 -0.35 0.42
CA ILE A 17 -3.32 -0.57 0.72
C ILE A 17 -2.73 0.69 1.36
N GLN A 18 -2.89 1.85 0.73
CA GLN A 18 -2.37 3.14 1.21
C GLN A 18 -2.78 3.42 2.65
N THR A 19 -4.08 3.33 2.94
CA THR A 19 -4.63 3.56 4.28
C THR A 19 -4.24 2.48 5.31
N ALA A 20 -4.02 1.23 4.89
CA ALA A 20 -3.51 0.17 5.77
C ALA A 20 -2.02 0.33 6.10
N MET A 21 -1.27 0.95 5.20
CA MET A 21 0.14 1.29 5.41
C MET A 21 0.31 2.61 6.17
N GLY A 22 -0.69 3.49 6.15
CA GLY A 22 -0.59 4.84 6.73
C GLY A 22 0.04 5.86 5.78
N TRP A 23 0.01 5.58 4.48
CA TRP A 23 0.51 6.44 3.42
C TRP A 23 -0.53 7.44 2.92
N GLU A 24 -0.05 8.44 2.18
CA GLU A 24 -0.78 9.65 1.83
C GLU A 24 -1.34 9.61 0.40
N ASN A 25 -1.01 8.60 -0.40
CA ASN A 25 -1.44 8.46 -1.79
C ASN A 25 -1.02 9.67 -2.65
N CYS A 26 0.20 10.15 -2.46
CA CYS A 26 0.76 11.30 -3.16
C CYS A 26 1.62 10.94 -4.39
N HIS A 27 1.88 9.65 -4.61
CA HIS A 27 2.70 9.18 -5.73
C HIS A 27 1.92 8.26 -6.70
N LEU A 28 2.51 8.07 -7.88
CA LEU A 28 2.01 7.12 -8.89
C LEU A 28 2.11 5.69 -8.36
N HIS A 29 1.25 4.83 -8.88
CA HIS A 29 1.23 3.41 -8.55
C HIS A 29 0.86 2.55 -9.76
N GLU A 30 1.19 1.27 -9.70
CA GLU A 30 0.71 0.26 -10.62
C GLU A 30 0.61 -1.12 -9.98
N PHE A 31 -0.17 -2.01 -10.60
CA PHE A 31 -0.15 -3.43 -10.32
C PHE A 31 0.43 -4.17 -11.52
N ASP A 32 1.26 -5.18 -11.26
CA ASP A 32 1.67 -6.19 -12.25
C ASP A 32 1.03 -7.51 -11.86
N ILE A 33 0.08 -7.95 -12.68
CA ILE A 33 -0.68 -9.18 -12.45
C ILE A 33 -0.44 -10.10 -13.65
N GLN A 34 0.34 -11.15 -13.44
CA GLN A 34 0.70 -12.12 -14.48
C GLN A 34 1.37 -11.50 -15.73
N GLY A 35 2.15 -10.42 -15.54
CA GLY A 35 2.86 -9.72 -16.62
C GLY A 35 2.05 -8.64 -17.33
N GLU A 36 0.79 -8.43 -16.93
CA GLU A 36 -0.04 -7.32 -17.40
C GLU A 36 0.03 -6.17 -16.39
N ARG A 37 0.25 -4.96 -16.89
CA ARG A 37 0.33 -3.73 -16.09
C ARG A 37 -1.06 -3.09 -15.96
N TYR A 38 -1.44 -2.77 -14.74
CA TYR A 38 -2.68 -2.09 -14.42
C TYR A 38 -2.37 -0.79 -13.69
N GLY A 39 -2.91 0.32 -14.17
CA GLY A 39 -2.70 1.62 -13.56
C GLY A 39 -3.73 2.64 -14.02
N ASP A 40 -3.75 3.80 -13.36
CA ASP A 40 -4.63 4.89 -13.76
C ASP A 40 -4.07 5.53 -15.05
N PRO A 41 -4.75 5.39 -16.19
CA PRO A 41 -4.22 5.84 -17.48
C PRO A 41 -4.06 7.36 -17.54
N GLN A 42 -4.88 8.13 -16.80
CA GLN A 42 -4.76 9.57 -16.77
C GLN A 42 -3.49 9.98 -16.00
N LEU A 43 -3.34 9.50 -14.78
CA LEU A 43 -2.19 9.83 -13.93
C LEU A 43 -0.88 9.35 -14.54
N LEU A 44 -0.86 8.14 -15.09
CA LEU A 44 0.35 7.58 -15.68
C LEU A 44 0.71 8.27 -17.00
N SER A 45 -0.27 8.63 -17.84
CA SER A 45 0.04 9.36 -19.08
C SER A 45 0.62 10.74 -18.81
N GLU A 46 0.13 11.42 -17.76
CA GLU A 46 0.65 12.72 -17.33
C GLU A 46 2.03 12.62 -16.66
N GLY A 47 2.28 11.57 -15.88
CA GLY A 47 3.48 11.45 -15.05
C GLY A 47 4.65 10.69 -15.68
N VAL A 48 4.40 9.65 -16.48
CA VAL A 48 5.44 8.80 -17.09
C VAL A 48 5.46 8.82 -18.62
N GLY A 49 4.53 9.53 -19.25
CA GLY A 49 4.32 9.52 -20.70
C GLY A 49 3.35 8.41 -21.13
N ASP A 50 3.20 8.18 -22.45
CA ASP A 50 2.18 7.29 -23.02
C ASP A 50 2.12 5.92 -22.30
N PHE A 51 1.13 5.78 -21.41
CA PHE A 51 0.92 4.55 -20.68
C PHE A 51 0.21 3.52 -21.56
N VAL A 52 0.85 2.37 -21.75
CA VAL A 52 0.28 1.21 -22.43
C VAL A 52 0.04 0.13 -21.39
N GLY A 53 -1.19 0.05 -20.91
CA GLY A 53 -1.63 -0.94 -19.92
C GLY A 53 -3.15 -0.93 -19.73
N ILE A 54 -3.61 -1.62 -18.70
CA ILE A 54 -5.03 -1.82 -18.40
C ILE A 54 -5.48 -0.79 -17.34
N ASP A 55 -6.68 -0.24 -17.53
CA ASP A 55 -7.24 0.80 -16.67
C ASP A 55 -7.61 0.24 -15.27
N SER A 56 -6.83 0.59 -14.24
CA SER A 56 -7.06 0.14 -12.85
C SER A 56 -8.33 0.73 -12.24
N THR A 57 -8.79 1.89 -12.72
CA THR A 57 -10.00 2.57 -12.22
C THR A 57 -11.29 1.84 -12.60
N LYS A 58 -11.22 0.97 -13.62
CA LYS A 58 -12.35 0.19 -14.13
C LYS A 58 -12.23 -1.31 -13.89
N THR A 59 -11.02 -1.81 -13.67
CA THR A 59 -10.76 -3.25 -13.47
C THR A 59 -11.17 -3.67 -12.07
N ARG A 60 -12.12 -4.60 -11.93
CA ARG A 60 -12.53 -5.14 -10.62
C ARG A 60 -11.66 -6.31 -10.18
N LEU A 61 -11.56 -6.51 -8.86
CA LEU A 61 -10.97 -7.72 -8.29
C LEU A 61 -11.67 -8.97 -8.79
N SER A 62 -12.99 -8.97 -8.97
CA SER A 62 -13.71 -10.11 -9.53
C SER A 62 -13.35 -10.46 -10.97
N ASP A 63 -12.82 -9.52 -11.74
CA ASP A 63 -12.45 -9.73 -13.15
C ASP A 63 -11.10 -10.47 -13.24
N ILE A 64 -10.19 -10.16 -12.32
CA ILE A 64 -8.86 -10.77 -12.22
C ILE A 64 -8.84 -12.03 -11.32
N LEU A 65 -9.73 -12.09 -10.32
CA LEU A 65 -9.82 -13.13 -9.30
C LEU A 65 -11.25 -13.70 -9.25
N PRO A 66 -11.70 -14.43 -10.29
CA PRO A 66 -13.04 -15.00 -10.33
C PRO A 66 -13.29 -16.03 -9.21
N ALA A 67 -14.55 -16.42 -9.03
CA ALA A 67 -14.90 -17.44 -8.05
C ALA A 67 -14.17 -18.77 -8.34
N GLY A 68 -13.52 -19.33 -7.32
CA GLY A 68 -12.74 -20.57 -7.45
C GLY A 68 -11.26 -20.36 -7.79
N THR A 69 -10.81 -19.12 -7.99
CA THR A 69 -9.39 -18.78 -8.12
C THR A 69 -8.61 -19.31 -6.92
N GLN A 70 -7.54 -20.06 -7.21
CA GLN A 70 -6.57 -20.51 -6.21
C GLN A 70 -5.75 -19.33 -5.70
N PRO A 71 -5.01 -19.46 -4.59
CA PRO A 71 -4.13 -18.40 -4.14
C PRO A 71 -3.21 -17.90 -5.26
N LEU A 72 -3.15 -16.58 -5.42
CA LEU A 72 -2.43 -15.92 -6.52
C LEU A 72 -1.63 -14.74 -5.98
N GLY A 73 -0.32 -14.73 -6.27
CA GLY A 73 0.57 -13.62 -5.98
C GLY A 73 0.66 -12.64 -7.16
N PHE A 74 0.71 -11.35 -6.87
CA PHE A 74 0.96 -10.29 -7.84
C PHE A 74 1.64 -9.09 -7.18
N ARG A 75 2.27 -8.23 -7.97
CA ARG A 75 3.05 -7.10 -7.45
C ARG A 75 2.23 -5.82 -7.50
N TYR A 76 2.45 -4.97 -6.50
CA TYR A 76 1.99 -3.59 -6.46
C TYR A 76 3.18 -2.69 -6.21
N THR A 77 3.38 -1.69 -7.06
CA THR A 77 4.45 -0.70 -6.91
C THR A 77 3.82 0.64 -6.59
N TYR A 78 4.27 1.28 -5.52
CA TYR A 78 3.92 2.64 -5.14
C TYR A 78 5.17 3.52 -5.11
N ASP A 79 5.01 4.76 -5.55
CA ASP A 79 6.08 5.72 -5.75
C ASP A 79 7.18 5.20 -6.69
N PHE A 80 7.18 5.69 -7.94
CA PHE A 80 8.19 5.29 -8.92
C PHE A 80 9.55 5.95 -8.67
N GLY A 81 9.64 6.93 -7.76
CA GLY A 81 10.90 7.46 -7.25
C GLY A 81 11.52 6.51 -6.24
N ASP A 82 10.85 6.29 -5.12
CA ASP A 82 11.35 5.45 -4.01
C ASP A 82 11.24 3.94 -4.29
N GLY A 83 10.34 3.52 -5.16
CA GLY A 83 10.19 2.15 -5.62
C GLY A 83 9.65 1.19 -4.56
N TRP A 84 8.55 1.56 -3.88
CA TRP A 84 7.93 0.68 -2.88
C TRP A 84 7.18 -0.48 -3.54
N ASP A 85 7.88 -1.60 -3.71
CA ASP A 85 7.32 -2.85 -4.21
C ASP A 85 6.70 -3.69 -3.07
N HIS A 86 5.44 -4.08 -3.25
CA HIS A 86 4.72 -5.01 -2.39
C HIS A 86 4.32 -6.28 -3.13
N ASP A 87 4.57 -7.41 -2.48
CA ASP A 87 3.94 -8.67 -2.84
C ASP A 87 2.53 -8.75 -2.25
N ILE A 88 1.53 -8.83 -3.13
CA ILE A 88 0.13 -9.07 -2.75
C ILE A 88 -0.18 -10.54 -2.99
N LEU A 89 -0.63 -11.21 -1.94
CA LEU A 89 -1.15 -12.58 -2.02
C LEU A 89 -2.67 -12.57 -1.85
N TYR A 90 -3.39 -12.91 -2.91
CA TYR A 90 -4.79 -13.30 -2.78
C TYR A 90 -4.86 -14.68 -2.12
N GLU A 91 -5.47 -14.76 -0.94
CA GLU A 91 -5.58 -16.02 -0.17
C GLU A 91 -6.91 -16.75 -0.40
N GLY A 92 -7.94 -16.04 -0.85
CA GLY A 92 -9.27 -16.61 -1.07
C GLY A 92 -10.41 -15.63 -0.86
N ARG A 93 -11.64 -16.12 -1.10
CA ARG A 93 -12.89 -15.37 -1.00
C ARG A 93 -13.81 -16.03 0.03
N PRO A 94 -13.64 -15.76 1.34
CA PRO A 94 -14.54 -16.28 2.35
C PRO A 94 -15.97 -15.75 2.15
N PRO A 95 -17.00 -16.43 2.68
CA PRO A 95 -18.35 -15.90 2.70
C PRO A 95 -18.39 -14.52 3.34
N CYS A 96 -19.13 -13.59 2.72
CA CYS A 96 -19.27 -12.24 3.25
C CYS A 96 -20.11 -12.28 4.54
N ASP A 97 -19.57 -11.73 5.63
CA ASP A 97 -20.33 -11.55 6.87
C ASP A 97 -21.15 -10.25 6.78
N PRO A 98 -22.49 -10.29 6.86
CA PRO A 98 -23.33 -9.10 6.81
C PRO A 98 -23.19 -8.18 8.04
N GLN A 99 -22.61 -8.66 9.15
CA GLN A 99 -22.40 -7.88 10.36
C GLN A 99 -21.06 -7.14 10.36
N VAL A 100 -20.14 -7.49 9.46
CA VAL A 100 -18.83 -6.86 9.34
C VAL A 100 -18.89 -5.67 8.39
N LYS A 101 -18.42 -4.51 8.87
CA LYS A 101 -18.13 -3.36 8.01
C LYS A 101 -16.75 -3.55 7.39
N TYR A 102 -16.71 -3.75 6.08
CA TYR A 102 -15.48 -3.84 5.30
C TYR A 102 -15.02 -2.44 4.83
N PRO A 103 -13.72 -2.24 4.55
CA PRO A 103 -12.61 -3.19 4.71
C PRO A 103 -12.24 -3.43 6.18
N VAL A 104 -11.52 -4.53 6.45
CA VAL A 104 -10.97 -4.86 7.78
C VAL A 104 -9.53 -5.37 7.66
N CYS A 105 -8.68 -5.00 8.62
CA CYS A 105 -7.36 -5.58 8.80
C CYS A 105 -7.44 -6.68 9.86
N LEU A 106 -7.00 -7.88 9.51
CA LEU A 106 -7.02 -9.03 10.40
C LEU A 106 -5.76 -9.13 11.23
N GLU A 107 -4.62 -8.83 10.63
CA GLU A 107 -3.29 -8.95 11.25
C GLU A 107 -2.22 -8.19 10.46
N GLY A 108 -1.08 -7.96 11.12
CA GLY A 108 0.09 -7.29 10.59
C GLY A 108 1.14 -7.10 11.68
N ALA A 109 2.30 -6.57 11.30
CA ALA A 109 3.39 -6.27 12.22
C ALA A 109 4.24 -5.13 11.66
N ASN A 110 4.91 -4.40 12.56
CA ASN A 110 5.79 -3.25 12.28
C ASN A 110 5.08 -2.04 11.67
N ALA A 111 5.62 -0.85 11.88
CA ALA A 111 5.18 0.33 11.15
C ALA A 111 5.59 0.21 9.68
N CYS A 112 4.86 0.87 8.80
CA CYS A 112 5.31 1.00 7.42
C CYS A 112 6.39 2.08 7.32
N PRO A 113 7.29 1.97 6.32
CA PRO A 113 8.22 3.06 6.02
C PRO A 113 7.45 4.38 5.87
N PRO A 114 7.92 5.48 6.48
CA PRO A 114 7.32 6.80 6.25
C PRO A 114 7.32 7.17 4.77
N GLU A 115 6.36 8.00 4.34
CA GLU A 115 6.40 8.64 3.02
C GLU A 115 7.74 9.36 2.80
N ASP A 116 8.20 9.37 1.55
CA ASP A 116 9.46 10.01 1.12
C ASP A 116 10.70 9.59 1.93
N SER A 117 10.72 8.37 2.47
CA SER A 117 11.87 7.86 3.25
C SER A 117 13.06 7.43 2.38
N GLY A 118 12.98 7.54 1.05
CA GLY A 118 14.09 7.26 0.13
C GLY A 118 14.18 5.78 -0.26
N GLY A 119 13.04 5.13 -0.40
CA GLY A 119 12.95 3.70 -0.72
C GLY A 119 13.56 2.80 0.36
N VAL A 120 13.76 1.54 0.02
CA VAL A 120 14.34 0.54 0.95
C VAL A 120 15.67 1.01 1.56
N PRO A 121 16.66 1.53 0.80
CA PRO A 121 17.93 1.96 1.38
C PRO A 121 17.78 3.14 2.34
N GLY A 122 16.89 4.09 2.05
CA GLY A 122 16.65 5.23 2.91
C GLY A 122 15.96 4.83 4.22
N TYR A 123 15.00 3.91 4.16
CA TYR A 123 14.38 3.36 5.36
C TYR A 123 15.33 2.50 6.20
N GLU A 124 16.22 1.71 5.57
CA GLU A 124 17.27 0.98 6.27
C GLU A 124 18.21 1.94 7.01
N ASN A 125 18.66 3.02 6.35
CA ASN A 125 19.47 4.06 6.98
C ASN A 125 18.74 4.73 8.16
N LEU A 126 17.44 5.00 8.02
CA LEU A 126 16.62 5.48 9.14
C LEU A 126 16.64 4.52 10.32
N LEU A 127 16.42 3.23 10.10
CA LEU A 127 16.41 2.23 11.17
C LEU A 127 17.78 2.09 11.85
N GLU A 128 18.87 2.18 11.09
CA GLU A 128 20.23 2.16 11.63
C GLU A 128 20.50 3.40 12.48
N ALA A 129 20.17 4.58 11.95
CA ALA A 129 20.33 5.85 12.65
C ALA A 129 19.52 5.89 13.95
N LEU A 130 18.27 5.45 13.96
CA LEU A 130 17.43 5.42 15.17
C LEU A 130 18.00 4.52 16.29
N ARG A 131 18.79 3.49 15.93
CA ARG A 131 19.37 2.54 16.90
C ARG A 131 20.74 2.96 17.42
N ASP A 132 21.48 3.77 16.67
CA ASP A 132 22.84 4.19 17.04
C ASP A 132 22.93 5.73 17.20
N PRO A 133 22.99 6.24 18.44
CA PRO A 133 23.22 7.66 18.71
C PRO A 133 24.53 8.24 18.15
N LYS A 134 25.46 7.40 17.68
CA LYS A 134 26.71 7.82 17.05
C LYS A 134 26.65 7.77 15.51
N HIS A 135 25.55 7.29 14.95
CA HIS A 135 25.35 7.32 13.50
C HIS A 135 25.45 8.75 12.99
N GLU A 136 26.11 8.97 11.85
CA GLU A 136 26.37 10.31 11.33
C GLU A 136 25.08 11.10 11.06
N ASP A 137 24.02 10.38 10.70
CA ASP A 137 22.69 10.93 10.44
C ASP A 137 21.72 10.86 11.64
N HIS A 138 22.15 10.43 12.84
CA HIS A 138 21.25 10.19 13.98
C HIS A 138 20.36 11.39 14.31
N GLU A 139 20.97 12.54 14.59
CA GLU A 139 20.22 13.76 14.98
C GLU A 139 19.26 14.19 13.88
N ARG A 140 19.72 14.19 12.63
CA ARG A 140 18.94 14.60 11.45
C ARG A 140 17.72 13.71 11.23
N LEU A 141 17.90 12.39 11.33
CA LEU A 141 16.83 11.43 11.02
C LEU A 141 15.85 11.27 12.19
N CYS A 142 16.29 11.41 13.43
CA CYS A 142 15.39 11.52 14.59
C CYS A 142 14.51 12.76 14.48
N GLU A 143 15.07 13.92 14.11
CA GLU A 143 14.29 15.14 13.90
C GLU A 143 13.30 14.99 12.74
N TRP A 144 13.74 14.39 11.63
CA TRP A 144 12.91 14.20 10.44
C TRP A 144 11.72 13.27 10.67
N VAL A 145 11.95 12.11 11.32
CA VAL A 145 10.88 11.12 11.53
C VAL A 145 9.95 11.50 12.69
N GLY A 146 10.44 12.32 13.63
CA GLY A 146 9.72 12.75 14.81
C GLY A 146 9.64 11.71 15.92
N ASP A 147 9.19 12.16 17.09
CA ASP A 147 9.21 11.37 18.33
C ASP A 147 8.17 10.24 18.38
N ASP A 148 7.15 10.29 17.52
CA ASP A 148 6.02 9.35 17.53
C ASP A 148 6.27 8.08 16.68
N PHE A 149 7.37 8.04 15.92
CA PHE A 149 7.66 6.89 15.05
C PHE A 149 8.31 5.75 15.83
N ASP A 150 7.58 4.65 15.97
CA ASP A 150 8.11 3.36 16.44
C ASP A 150 8.06 2.34 15.29
N PRO A 151 9.22 1.88 14.77
CA PRO A 151 9.26 0.92 13.66
C PRO A 151 8.61 -0.43 14.01
N ALA A 152 8.45 -0.77 15.28
CA ALA A 152 7.77 -1.99 15.71
C ALA A 152 6.25 -1.82 15.90
N ALA A 153 5.73 -0.59 15.89
CA ALA A 153 4.33 -0.31 16.20
C ALA A 153 3.38 -0.74 15.07
N PHE A 154 2.32 -1.44 15.44
CA PHE A 154 1.20 -1.73 14.55
C PHE A 154 -0.07 -2.04 15.36
N ASP A 155 -1.23 -1.54 14.89
CA ASP A 155 -2.55 -1.83 15.47
C ASP A 155 -3.55 -2.11 14.34
N GLU A 156 -4.09 -3.33 14.31
CA GLU A 156 -5.01 -3.79 13.26
C GLU A 156 -6.36 -3.05 13.29
N LYS A 157 -6.80 -2.58 14.46
CA LYS A 157 -8.04 -1.81 14.62
C LYS A 157 -7.85 -0.38 14.14
N ALA A 158 -6.69 0.21 14.37
CA ALA A 158 -6.32 1.51 13.83
C ALA A 158 -6.26 1.46 12.29
N ALA A 159 -5.58 0.45 11.74
CA ALA A 159 -5.54 0.21 10.30
C ALA A 159 -6.94 0.01 9.71
N THR A 160 -7.80 -0.79 10.37
CA THR A 160 -9.21 -0.96 9.98
C THR A 160 -9.96 0.36 9.95
N LYS A 161 -9.82 1.20 10.99
CA LYS A 161 -10.47 2.51 11.04
C LYS A 161 -9.97 3.44 9.93
N ALA A 162 -8.67 3.43 9.65
CA ALA A 162 -8.07 4.23 8.58
C ALA A 162 -8.65 3.83 7.21
N MET A 163 -8.65 2.53 6.88
CA MET A 163 -9.22 2.05 5.62
C MET A 163 -10.71 2.33 5.48
N GLN A 164 -11.49 2.23 6.57
CA GLN A 164 -12.93 2.54 6.56
C GLN A 164 -13.24 4.03 6.48
N ARG A 165 -12.30 4.88 6.92
CA ARG A 165 -12.41 6.34 6.76
C ARG A 165 -12.07 6.74 5.33
N GLY A 166 -11.15 6.03 4.69
CA GLY A 166 -10.64 6.36 3.37
C GLY A 166 -9.70 7.57 3.42
N LEU A 167 -9.22 7.96 2.24
CA LEU A 167 -8.47 9.18 2.02
C LEU A 167 -9.42 10.30 1.54
N PRO A 168 -9.06 11.58 1.71
CA PRO A 168 -9.81 12.67 1.10
C PRO A 168 -9.87 12.50 -0.43
N ASP A 169 -11.03 12.79 -1.03
CA ASP A 169 -11.15 12.89 -2.49
C ASP A 169 -10.26 14.04 -2.97
N TRP A 170 -9.23 13.71 -3.73
CA TRP A 170 -8.31 14.66 -4.36
C TRP A 170 -8.37 14.64 -5.90
N ARG A 171 -9.14 13.71 -6.47
CA ARG A 171 -9.43 13.62 -7.90
C ARG A 171 -10.59 14.53 -8.32
#